data_AF-A0A2R7LKK1-F1
#
_entry.id   AF-A0A2R7LKK1-F1
#
_cell.length_a   1.000
_cell.length_b   1.000
_cell.length_c   1.000
_cell.angle_alpha   90.00
_cell.angle_beta   90.00
_cell.angle_gamma   90.00
#
_symmetry.space_group_name_H-M   'P 1'
#
loop_
_entity.id
_entity.type
_entity.pdbx_description
1 polymer ?
#
loop_
_entity_poly.entity_id
_entity_poly.type
_entity_poly.pdbx_seq_one_letter_code
_entity_poly.pdbx_strand_id
1 'polypeptide(L)'
;MKILGYSERGIINSLIFSIGDDKKLMREFVRLISIPEIEESTEIIIDYTILLEQSFSRFGDSDLVIIVEYEDPKQKKVLFVEGKVKTYQSRKWCLEKQFEKFEREEKYKGSSSNLFFQLYLKKLLFDNCNSSAFADGIKEPRFQENRKIGKNEIVLKATKLVQECHEAYYVG
;
A
#
# COMPACT_ATOMS: atom_id res chain seq x y z
N MET A 1 4.18 29.77 -7.51
CA MET A 1 4.17 28.77 -8.61
C MET A 1 2.80 28.11 -8.65
N LYS A 2 2.18 27.93 -9.83
CA LYS A 2 0.87 27.28 -9.98
C LYS A 2 1.05 26.05 -10.87
N ILE A 3 0.81 24.86 -10.33
CA ILE A 3 0.90 23.57 -11.03
C ILE A 3 -0.52 23.01 -11.17
N LEU A 4 -0.89 22.57 -12.38
CA LEU A 4 -2.17 21.92 -12.67
C LEU A 4 -1.88 20.49 -13.13
N GLY A 5 -2.27 19.50 -12.34
CA GLY A 5 -2.07 18.07 -12.61
C GLY A 5 -3.32 17.26 -12.31
N TYR A 6 -3.46 16.11 -12.96
CA TYR A 6 -4.68 15.27 -12.94
C TYR A 6 -4.45 13.84 -12.44
N SER A 7 -3.22 13.45 -12.07
CA SER A 7 -2.88 12.06 -11.73
C SER A 7 -2.40 11.92 -10.30
N GLU A 8 -3.14 11.14 -9.48
CA GLU A 8 -2.72 10.73 -8.14
C GLU A 8 -1.36 10.06 -8.18
N ARG A 9 -1.22 9.06 -9.05
CA ARG A 9 0.00 8.28 -9.25
C ARG A 9 1.16 9.13 -9.77
N GLY A 10 0.88 10.00 -10.73
CA GLY A 10 1.89 10.91 -11.27
C GLY A 10 2.49 11.83 -10.20
N ILE A 11 1.67 12.31 -9.25
CA ILE A 11 2.15 13.12 -8.12
C ILE A 11 3.01 12.27 -7.18
N ILE A 12 2.56 11.07 -6.81
CA ILE A 12 3.31 10.16 -5.94
C ILE A 12 4.67 9.81 -6.56
N ASN A 13 4.68 9.37 -7.82
CA ASN A 13 5.91 9.04 -8.54
C ASN A 13 6.85 10.24 -8.60
N SER A 14 6.35 11.42 -8.99
CA SER A 14 7.16 12.63 -9.06
C SER A 14 7.76 13.00 -7.70
N LEU A 15 7.01 12.85 -6.61
CA LEU A 15 7.48 13.14 -5.27
C LEU A 15 8.62 12.20 -4.88
N ILE A 16 8.44 10.89 -5.06
CA ILE A 16 9.46 9.88 -4.74
C ILE A 16 10.71 10.07 -5.60
N PHE A 17 10.56 10.32 -6.91
CA PHE A 17 11.70 10.63 -7.77
C PHE A 17 12.44 11.91 -7.38
N SER A 18 11.73 12.91 -6.83
CA SER A 18 12.36 14.15 -6.35
C SER A 18 13.09 13.96 -5.02
N ILE A 19 12.61 13.05 -4.17
CA ILE A 19 13.32 12.65 -2.95
C ILE A 19 14.59 11.85 -3.31
N GLY A 20 14.50 10.95 -4.30
CA GLY A 20 15.62 10.16 -4.76
C GLY A 20 16.18 9.25 -3.67
N ASP A 21 17.50 9.31 -3.45
CA ASP A 21 18.24 8.55 -2.44
C ASP A 21 18.46 9.34 -1.13
N ASP A 22 17.89 10.54 -0.99
CA ASP A 22 18.01 11.35 0.22
C ASP A 22 17.19 10.74 1.38
N LYS A 23 17.88 9.95 2.21
CA LYS A 23 17.31 9.29 3.39
C LYS A 23 16.73 10.27 4.41
N LYS A 24 17.21 11.52 4.47
CA LYS A 24 16.68 12.54 5.38
C LYS A 24 15.34 13.05 4.87
N LEU A 25 15.24 13.37 3.59
CA LEU A 25 13.98 13.76 2.98
C LEU A 25 12.95 12.62 3.02
N MET A 26 13.37 11.37 2.81
CA MET A 26 12.49 10.20 2.96
C MET A 26 11.96 10.07 4.40
N ARG A 27 12.80 10.30 5.41
CA ARG A 27 12.38 10.29 6.81
C ARG A 27 11.34 11.37 7.11
N GLU A 28 11.58 12.59 6.62
CA GLU A 28 10.61 13.68 6.78
C GLU A 28 9.31 13.38 6.04
N PHE A 29 9.36 12.80 4.85
CA PHE A 29 8.18 12.36 4.11
C PHE A 29 7.37 11.31 4.89
N VAL A 30 8.02 10.28 5.42
CA VAL A 30 7.34 9.25 6.22
C VAL A 30 6.73 9.82 7.51
N ARG A 31 7.40 10.78 8.17
CA ARG A 31 6.83 11.49 9.33
C ARG A 31 5.54 12.23 9.00
N LEU A 32 5.43 12.79 7.80
CA LEU A 32 4.21 13.49 7.35
C LEU A 32 3.02 12.55 7.11
N ILE A 33 3.23 11.24 7.04
CA ILE A 33 2.13 10.25 6.95
C ILE A 33 1.43 10.13 8.32
N SER A 34 2.07 10.54 9.41
CA SER A 34 1.51 10.60 10.77
C SER A 34 0.99 9.26 11.28
N ILE A 35 1.80 8.21 11.16
CA ILE A 35 1.58 6.92 11.82
C ILE A 35 2.25 7.01 13.20
N PRO A 36 1.50 7.02 14.32
CA PRO A 36 2.06 7.22 15.66
C PRO A 36 3.20 6.27 16.00
N GLU A 37 3.06 4.99 15.63
CA GLU A 37 4.05 3.93 15.89
C GLU A 37 5.37 4.12 15.11
N ILE A 38 5.38 4.99 14.11
CA ILE A 38 6.58 5.36 13.34
C ILE A 38 7.08 6.74 13.79
N GLU A 39 6.17 7.69 14.01
CA GLU A 39 6.49 9.08 14.37
C GLU A 39 7.10 9.17 15.78
N GLU A 40 6.50 8.46 16.73
CA GLU A 40 6.92 8.43 18.14
C GLU A 40 8.00 7.37 18.42
N SER A 41 8.37 6.60 17.39
CA SER A 41 9.37 5.55 17.52
C SER A 41 10.73 6.12 17.94
N THR A 42 11.28 5.56 19.01
CA THR A 42 12.68 5.78 19.41
C THR A 42 13.65 4.90 18.62
N GLU A 43 13.13 3.98 17.80
CA GLU A 43 13.92 3.03 17.01
C GLU A 43 14.67 3.74 15.89
N ILE A 44 15.90 3.28 15.62
CA ILE A 44 16.77 3.88 14.63
C ILE A 44 16.43 3.33 13.24
N ILE A 45 15.82 4.17 12.40
CA ILE A 45 15.64 3.87 10.97
C ILE A 45 16.99 3.96 10.25
N ILE A 46 17.36 2.90 9.55
CA ILE A 46 18.63 2.77 8.81
C ILE A 46 18.45 2.81 7.29
N ASP A 47 17.30 2.35 6.79
CA ASP A 47 17.05 2.35 5.36
C ASP A 47 15.56 2.33 4.97
N TYR A 48 15.33 2.57 3.67
CA TYR A 48 14.04 2.50 3.03
C TYR A 48 14.13 1.68 1.73
N THR A 49 13.20 0.76 1.52
CA THR A 49 12.94 0.17 0.20
C THR A 49 11.64 0.72 -0.36
N ILE A 50 11.69 1.24 -1.59
CA ILE A 50 10.55 1.89 -2.23
C ILE A 50 10.11 1.08 -3.45
N LEU A 51 8.82 0.72 -3.51
CA LEU A 51 8.20 0.06 -4.67
C LEU A 51 7.08 0.96 -5.20
N LEU A 52 7.26 1.50 -6.41
CA LEU A 52 6.30 2.36 -7.07
C LEU A 52 5.36 1.56 -7.97
N GLU A 53 4.06 1.84 -7.90
CA GLU A 53 3.02 1.17 -8.69
C GLU A 53 3.13 -0.37 -8.67
N GLN A 54 3.53 -0.92 -7.53
CA GLN A 54 3.87 -2.34 -7.41
C GLN A 54 2.61 -3.20 -7.49
N SER A 55 2.59 -4.10 -8.47
CA SER A 55 1.55 -5.13 -8.57
C SER A 55 1.77 -6.26 -7.57
N PHE A 56 0.70 -6.67 -6.89
CA PHE A 56 0.62 -7.92 -6.12
C PHE A 56 -0.37 -8.90 -6.77
N SER A 57 -0.44 -8.89 -8.09
CA SER A 57 -1.31 -9.76 -8.88
C SER A 57 -2.77 -9.64 -8.43
N ARG A 58 -3.40 -10.74 -8.00
CA ARG A 58 -4.82 -10.74 -7.61
C ARG A 58 -5.10 -9.99 -6.31
N PHE A 59 -4.07 -9.60 -5.55
CA PHE A 59 -4.17 -8.71 -4.39
C PHE A 59 -4.12 -7.21 -4.78
N GLY A 60 -4.19 -6.93 -6.08
CA GLY A 60 -4.21 -5.58 -6.64
C GLY A 60 -2.84 -4.93 -6.64
N ASP A 61 -2.81 -3.72 -7.18
CA ASP A 61 -1.60 -2.90 -7.28
C ASP A 61 -1.61 -1.86 -6.18
N SER A 62 -0.44 -1.45 -5.70
CA SER A 62 -0.31 -0.32 -4.76
C SER A 62 0.35 0.85 -5.43
N ASP A 63 -0.19 2.05 -5.21
CA ASP A 63 0.39 3.26 -5.79
C ASP A 63 1.81 3.49 -5.25
N LEU A 64 2.03 3.22 -3.95
CA LEU A 64 3.35 3.23 -3.33
C LEU A 64 3.44 2.20 -2.20
N VAL A 65 4.57 1.50 -2.12
CA VAL A 65 4.94 0.67 -0.97
C VAL A 65 6.26 1.20 -0.41
N ILE A 66 6.29 1.46 0.90
CA ILE A 66 7.49 1.88 1.62
C ILE A 66 7.80 0.80 2.65
N ILE A 67 8.99 0.21 2.59
CA ILE A 67 9.49 -0.68 3.64
C ILE A 67 10.53 0.11 4.42
N VAL A 68 10.28 0.30 5.71
CA VAL A 68 11.17 0.98 6.64
C VAL A 68 11.98 -0.06 7.40
N GLU A 69 13.30 0.05 7.35
CA GLU A 69 14.23 -0.86 8.04
C GLU A 69 14.78 -0.20 9.31
N TYR A 70 14.69 -0.93 10.43
CA TYR A 70 15.15 -0.50 11.75
C TYR A 70 16.33 -1.37 12.23
N GLU A 71 17.24 -0.78 13.01
CA GLU A 71 18.46 -1.46 13.48
C GLU A 71 18.28 -2.25 14.78
N ASP A 72 17.60 -1.67 15.78
CA ASP A 72 17.50 -2.24 17.13
C ASP A 72 16.09 -2.05 17.73
N PRO A 73 15.29 -3.12 17.85
CA PRO A 73 15.55 -4.44 17.29
C PRO A 73 15.55 -4.41 15.76
N LYS A 74 16.29 -5.33 15.12
CA LYS A 74 16.28 -5.45 13.66
C LYS A 74 14.91 -5.88 13.19
N GLN A 75 14.15 -4.94 12.62
CA GLN A 75 12.81 -5.19 12.12
C GLN A 75 12.52 -4.37 10.87
N LYS A 76 11.52 -4.82 10.12
CA LYS A 76 11.02 -4.13 8.93
C LYS A 76 9.53 -3.89 9.08
N LYS A 77 9.10 -2.67 8.78
CA LYS A 77 7.68 -2.28 8.75
C LYS A 77 7.32 -1.87 7.33
N VAL A 78 6.15 -2.27 6.84
CA VAL A 78 5.68 -1.92 5.48
C VAL A 78 4.51 -0.96 5.54
N LEU A 79 4.52 0.06 4.69
CA LEU A 79 3.42 0.99 4.49
C LEU A 79 2.89 0.77 3.08
N PHE A 80 1.62 0.36 2.98
CA PHE A 80 0.89 0.34 1.72
C PHE A 80 0.13 1.65 1.56
N VAL A 81 0.47 2.42 0.52
CA VAL A 81 -0.09 3.74 0.27
C VAL A 81 -0.93 3.71 -1.01
N GLU A 82 -2.18 4.14 -0.89
CA GLU A 82 -3.13 4.27 -2.00
C GLU A 82 -3.55 5.73 -2.15
N GLY A 83 -3.30 6.33 -3.30
CA GLY A 83 -3.68 7.70 -3.59
C GLY A 83 -5.13 7.79 -4.07
N LYS A 84 -5.87 8.80 -3.59
CA LYS A 84 -7.20 9.13 -4.11
C LYS A 84 -7.36 10.62 -4.30
N VAL A 85 -7.79 11.03 -5.49
CA VAL A 85 -8.22 12.40 -5.76
C VAL A 85 -9.71 12.49 -5.95
N LYS A 86 -10.29 13.57 -5.45
CA LYS A 86 -11.60 14.03 -5.87
C LYS A 86 -11.51 14.51 -7.32
N THR A 87 -11.88 13.66 -8.28
CA THR A 87 -11.94 14.06 -9.69
C THR A 87 -13.03 15.11 -9.92
N TYR A 88 -12.83 15.98 -10.91
CA TYR A 88 -13.80 17.04 -11.27
C TYR A 88 -15.21 16.50 -11.59
N GLN A 89 -15.27 15.27 -12.11
CA GLN A 89 -16.52 14.59 -12.45
C GLN A 89 -17.31 14.13 -11.21
N SER A 90 -16.64 13.95 -10.07
CA SER A 90 -17.28 13.60 -8.80
C SER A 90 -17.41 14.82 -7.91
N ARG A 91 -18.63 15.36 -7.81
CA ARG A 91 -18.92 16.46 -6.87
C ARG A 91 -18.64 16.11 -5.40
N LYS A 92 -18.62 14.81 -5.05
CA LYS A 92 -18.61 14.29 -3.66
C LYS A 92 -17.80 12.99 -3.49
N TRP A 93 -16.50 12.98 -3.79
CA TRP A 93 -15.63 11.94 -3.23
C TRP A 93 -15.37 12.27 -1.75
N CYS A 94 -15.74 11.37 -0.84
CA CYS A 94 -15.45 11.46 0.58
C CYS A 94 -15.31 10.06 1.17
N LEU A 95 -14.55 9.96 2.26
CA LEU A 95 -14.21 8.69 2.92
C LEU A 95 -15.46 7.93 3.35
N GLU A 96 -16.40 8.58 4.04
CA GLU A 96 -17.64 7.96 4.52
C GLU A 96 -18.37 7.20 3.42
N LYS A 97 -18.58 7.82 2.24
CA LYS A 97 -19.25 7.16 1.12
C LYS A 97 -18.45 6.03 0.50
N GLN A 98 -17.12 6.13 0.47
CA GLN A 98 -16.30 5.03 0.00
C GLN A 98 -16.40 3.85 0.97
N PHE A 99 -16.44 4.12 2.27
CA PHE A 99 -16.58 3.10 3.30
C PHE A 99 -17.97 2.45 3.25
N GLU A 100 -19.05 3.24 3.15
CA GLU A 100 -20.41 2.71 2.97
C GLU A 100 -20.53 1.82 1.73
N LYS A 101 -19.89 2.21 0.62
CA LYS A 101 -19.87 1.38 -0.60
C LYS A 101 -19.10 0.10 -0.38
N PHE A 102 -17.93 0.19 0.24
CA PHE A 102 -17.16 -0.99 0.61
C PHE A 102 -18.03 -1.93 1.43
N GLU A 103 -18.74 -1.44 2.46
CA GLU A 103 -19.61 -2.21 3.33
C GLU A 103 -20.84 -2.83 2.64
N ARG A 104 -21.45 -2.13 1.67
CA ARG A 104 -22.65 -2.62 0.98
C ARG A 104 -22.37 -3.51 -0.22
N GLU A 105 -21.20 -3.39 -0.84
CA GLU A 105 -20.89 -4.12 -2.06
C GLU A 105 -20.69 -5.61 -1.77
N GLU A 106 -21.48 -6.44 -2.47
CA GLU A 106 -21.44 -7.91 -2.39
C GLU A 106 -20.61 -8.54 -3.52
N LYS A 107 -20.07 -7.75 -4.44
CA LYS A 107 -19.34 -8.23 -5.63
C LYS A 107 -18.11 -7.40 -5.92
N TYR A 108 -17.02 -8.06 -6.29
CA TYR A 108 -15.75 -7.44 -6.69
C TYR A 108 -15.86 -6.50 -7.90
N LYS A 109 -16.71 -6.85 -8.87
CA LYS A 109 -16.79 -6.15 -10.16
C LYS A 109 -17.41 -4.76 -9.97
N GLY A 110 -16.59 -3.72 -10.14
CA GLY A 110 -16.97 -2.32 -9.94
C GLY A 110 -16.41 -1.69 -8.66
N SER A 111 -15.88 -2.51 -7.76
CA SER A 111 -15.36 -2.13 -6.44
C SER A 111 -13.84 -1.94 -6.42
N SER A 112 -13.15 -2.38 -7.47
CA SER A 112 -11.68 -2.45 -7.52
C SER A 112 -10.97 -1.11 -7.36
N SER A 113 -11.64 0.01 -7.65
CA SER A 113 -11.11 1.37 -7.47
C SER A 113 -11.45 2.00 -6.12
N ASN A 114 -12.24 1.31 -5.27
CA ASN A 114 -12.59 1.77 -3.94
C ASN A 114 -11.36 1.68 -3.03
N LEU A 115 -11.10 2.76 -2.29
CA LEU A 115 -9.94 2.87 -1.40
C LEU A 115 -9.88 1.73 -0.37
N PHE A 116 -10.96 1.52 0.38
CA PHE A 116 -11.02 0.52 1.43
C PHE A 116 -10.90 -0.89 0.88
N PHE A 117 -11.43 -1.12 -0.32
CA PHE A 117 -11.28 -2.40 -0.99
C PHE A 117 -9.81 -2.68 -1.37
N GLN A 118 -9.09 -1.69 -1.91
CA GLN A 118 -7.66 -1.83 -2.24
C GLN A 118 -6.83 -2.07 -0.98
N LEU A 119 -7.01 -1.26 0.07
CA LEU A 119 -6.31 -1.43 1.35
C LEU A 119 -6.63 -2.78 2.00
N TYR A 120 -7.89 -3.23 1.93
CA TYR A 120 -8.31 -4.55 2.39
C TYR A 120 -7.55 -5.67 1.66
N LEU A 121 -7.34 -5.57 0.35
CA LEU A 121 -6.54 -6.57 -0.38
C LEU A 121 -5.07 -6.59 0.06
N LYS A 122 -4.49 -5.44 0.43
CA LYS A 122 -3.13 -5.39 1.01
C LYS A 122 -3.08 -6.02 2.38
N LYS A 123 -4.12 -5.82 3.18
CA LYS A 123 -4.26 -6.51 4.46
C LYS A 123 -4.35 -8.02 4.27
N LEU A 124 -5.19 -8.48 3.35
CA LEU A 124 -5.30 -9.90 3.02
C LEU A 124 -3.97 -10.47 2.53
N LEU A 125 -3.24 -9.73 1.69
CA LEU A 125 -1.90 -10.10 1.25
C LEU A 125 -0.96 -10.28 2.45
N PHE A 126 -0.83 -9.26 3.29
CA PHE A 126 0.12 -9.26 4.41
C PHE A 126 -0.21 -10.35 5.43
N ASP A 127 -1.47 -10.44 5.84
CA ASP A 127 -1.93 -11.43 6.83
C ASP A 127 -1.70 -12.89 6.38
N ASN A 128 -1.60 -13.13 5.07
CA ASN A 128 -1.47 -14.47 4.50
C ASN A 128 -0.14 -14.74 3.81
N CYS A 129 0.73 -13.75 3.62
CA CYS A 129 1.94 -13.92 2.79
C CYS A 129 2.91 -14.99 3.34
N ASN A 130 2.89 -15.23 4.66
CA ASN A 130 3.71 -16.26 5.32
C ASN A 130 3.00 -17.61 5.49
N SER A 131 1.74 -17.74 5.03
CA SER A 131 0.99 -19.00 5.12
C SER A 131 1.45 -20.00 4.05
N SER A 132 1.49 -21.28 4.40
CA SER A 132 1.72 -22.36 3.43
C SER A 132 0.67 -22.39 2.31
N ALA A 133 -0.55 -21.93 2.59
CA ALA A 133 -1.64 -21.85 1.62
C ALA A 133 -1.49 -20.68 0.62
N PHE A 134 -0.54 -19.75 0.83
CA PHE A 134 -0.39 -18.57 0.00
C PHE A 134 -0.07 -18.89 -1.47
N ALA A 135 0.70 -19.96 -1.69
CA ALA A 135 1.03 -20.44 -3.04
C ALA A 135 -0.19 -21.03 -3.76
N ASP A 136 -1.05 -21.74 -3.04
CA ASP A 136 -2.24 -22.40 -3.58
C ASP A 136 -3.40 -21.44 -3.81
N GLY A 137 -3.35 -20.29 -3.14
CA GLY A 137 -4.30 -19.20 -3.23
C GLY A 137 -5.16 -19.07 -1.99
N ILE A 138 -5.43 -17.83 -1.62
CA ILE A 138 -6.22 -17.47 -0.45
C ILE A 138 -7.65 -17.19 -0.91
N LYS A 139 -8.62 -17.89 -0.32
CA LYS A 139 -10.03 -17.58 -0.54
C LYS A 139 -10.36 -16.31 0.23
N GLU A 140 -10.63 -15.24 -0.50
CA GLU A 140 -10.98 -13.94 0.08
C GLU A 140 -12.40 -14.02 0.68
N PRO A 141 -12.58 -13.73 1.99
CA PRO A 141 -13.84 -14.00 2.70
C PRO A 141 -15.08 -13.24 2.21
N ARG A 142 -14.95 -12.00 1.73
CA ARG A 142 -16.08 -11.12 1.41
C ARG A 142 -16.70 -11.46 0.06
N PHE A 143 -15.87 -11.63 -0.97
CA PHE A 143 -16.32 -11.87 -2.35
C PHE A 143 -16.08 -13.31 -2.81
N GLN A 144 -15.51 -14.15 -1.95
CA GLN A 144 -15.26 -15.58 -2.20
C GLN A 144 -14.33 -15.81 -3.41
N GLU A 145 -13.56 -14.80 -3.82
CA GLU A 145 -12.59 -14.91 -4.90
C GLU A 145 -11.31 -15.58 -4.42
N ASN A 146 -10.76 -16.50 -5.21
CA ASN A 146 -9.45 -17.06 -4.93
C ASN A 146 -8.34 -16.09 -5.37
N ARG A 147 -7.57 -15.57 -4.43
CA ARG A 147 -6.49 -14.60 -4.63
C ARG A 147 -5.15 -15.32 -4.67
N LYS A 148 -4.42 -15.16 -5.77
CA LYS A 148 -3.11 -15.79 -6.00
C LYS A 148 -2.09 -14.75 -6.40
N ILE A 149 -0.85 -14.93 -5.95
CA ILE A 149 0.27 -14.07 -6.33
C ILE A 149 0.77 -14.34 -7.76
N GLY A 150 0.54 -15.56 -8.26
CA GLY A 150 0.99 -15.97 -9.58
C GLY A 150 2.47 -16.38 -9.61
N LYS A 151 3.08 -16.34 -10.80
CA LYS A 151 4.47 -16.78 -11.05
C LYS A 151 5.37 -15.68 -11.62
N ASN A 152 4.88 -14.43 -11.68
CA ASN A 152 5.67 -13.33 -12.22
C ASN A 152 6.83 -13.00 -11.26
N GLU A 153 8.06 -13.01 -11.76
CA GLU A 153 9.26 -12.87 -10.91
C GLU A 153 9.34 -11.52 -10.18
N ILE A 154 8.90 -10.43 -10.80
CA ILE A 154 8.91 -9.10 -10.18
C ILE A 154 7.93 -9.07 -9.01
N VAL A 155 6.72 -9.61 -9.22
CA VAL A 155 5.70 -9.73 -8.17
C VAL A 155 6.20 -10.63 -7.03
N LEU A 156 6.86 -11.75 -7.33
CA LEU A 156 7.41 -12.65 -6.32
C LEU A 156 8.53 -11.99 -5.50
N LYS A 157 9.43 -11.23 -6.14
CA LYS A 157 10.48 -10.47 -5.45
C LYS A 157 9.90 -9.42 -4.51
N ALA A 158 8.92 -8.64 -4.98
CA ALA A 158 8.23 -7.66 -4.15
C ALA A 158 7.51 -8.32 -2.96
N THR A 159 6.84 -9.45 -3.20
CA THR A 159 6.14 -10.19 -2.15
C THR A 159 7.09 -10.74 -1.10
N LYS A 160 8.28 -11.19 -1.50
CA LYS A 160 9.32 -11.63 -0.56
C LYS A 160 9.77 -10.50 0.37
N LEU A 161 9.95 -9.28 -0.15
CA LEU A 161 10.27 -8.11 0.68
C LEU A 161 9.18 -7.84 1.72
N VAL A 162 7.90 -7.99 1.33
CA VAL A 162 6.76 -7.86 2.24
C VAL A 162 6.74 -8.98 3.29
N GLN A 163 7.06 -10.23 2.92
CA GLN A 163 7.14 -11.37 3.87
C GLN A 163 8.19 -11.17 4.97
N GLU A 164 9.27 -10.43 4.68
CA GLU A 164 10.30 -10.07 5.65
C GLU A 164 9.86 -8.96 6.63
N CYS A 165 8.69 -8.35 6.40
CA CYS A 165 8.15 -7.31 7.27
C CYS A 165 7.35 -7.89 8.43
N HIS A 166 7.50 -7.27 9.60
CA HIS A 166 6.91 -7.71 10.86
C HIS A 166 5.55 -7.06 11.11
N GLU A 167 5.38 -5.85 10.58
CA GLU A 167 4.18 -5.04 10.76
C GLU A 167 3.84 -4.31 9.46
N ALA A 168 2.54 -4.07 9.25
CA ALA A 168 2.01 -3.40 8.08
C ALA A 168 1.04 -2.29 8.44
N TYR A 169 1.17 -1.16 7.76
CA TYR A 169 0.27 -0.01 7.83
C TYR A 169 -0.40 0.24 6.48
N TYR A 170 -1.61 0.79 6.51
CA TYR A 170 -2.48 0.98 5.35
C TYR A 170 -2.90 2.44 5.28
N VAL A 171 -2.39 3.16 4.28
CA VAL A 171 -2.49 4.61 4.15
C VAL A 171 -3.32 4.96 2.92
N GLY A 172 -4.31 5.85 3.08
CA GLY A 172 -5.31 6.16 2.05
C GLY A 172 -5.92 7.55 2.14
#